data_AF-A0A6F8VEF1-F1
#
_entry.id   AF-A0A6F8VEF1-F1
#
_cell.length_a   1.000
_cell.length_b   1.000
_cell.length_c   1.000
_cell.angle_alpha   90.00
_cell.angle_beta   90.00
_cell.angle_gamma   90.00
#
_symmetry.space_group_name_H-M   'P 1'
#
loop_
_entity.id
_entity.type
_entity.pdbx_description
1 polymer ?
#
loop_
_entity_poly.entity_id
_entity_poly.type
_entity_poly.pdbx_seq_one_letter_code
_entity_poly.pdbx_strand_id
1 'polypeptide(L)'
;MISLTELINRYMTARQTNNPNELTCFFKSIEDVPLPTALAINKARAIQLSDGNEYSLGDAERLLRTIIEIDPAAVPAYIELGCLLDAVLDQSKEAIDVFDRGIEQAQKQLHELNFEKAKAQMGRKEYSDALQTLEQYRSDEGRFQQLREEVEERLRSE
;
A
#
# COMPACT_ATOMS: atom_id res chain seq x y z
N MET A 1 25.25 -9.87 10.35
CA MET A 1 23.82 -9.65 10.04
C MET A 1 23.43 -8.31 10.65
N ILE A 2 22.95 -7.36 9.85
CA ILE A 2 22.53 -6.03 10.33
C ILE A 2 21.16 -6.19 11.01
N SER A 3 20.93 -5.54 12.15
CA SER A 3 19.63 -5.58 12.83
C SER A 3 18.61 -4.69 12.10
N LEU A 4 17.30 -4.95 12.27
CA LEU A 4 16.26 -4.12 11.66
C LEU A 4 16.36 -2.64 12.09
N THR A 5 16.65 -2.40 13.37
CA THR A 5 16.84 -1.03 13.90
C THR A 5 18.03 -0.33 13.24
N GLU A 6 19.15 -1.04 13.08
CA GLU A 6 20.33 -0.48 12.42
C GLU A 6 20.08 -0.21 10.93
N LEU A 7 19.37 -1.12 10.25
CA LEU A 7 18.94 -0.94 8.87
C LEU A 7 18.08 0.32 8.70
N ILE A 8 17.08 0.49 9.56
CA ILE A 8 16.17 1.65 9.53
C ILE A 8 16.95 2.95 9.80
N ASN A 9 17.82 2.98 10.81
CA ASN A 9 18.61 4.17 11.12
C ASN A 9 19.49 4.59 9.95
N ARG A 10 20.20 3.64 9.33
CA ARG A 10 21.05 3.90 8.17
C ARG A 10 20.23 4.38 6.97
N TYR A 11 19.08 3.78 6.73
CA TYR A 11 18.14 4.23 5.69
C TYR A 11 17.68 5.68 5.94
N MET A 12 17.31 6.01 7.18
CA MET A 12 16.85 7.36 7.53
C MET A 12 17.95 8.40 7.30
N THR A 13 19.21 8.10 7.62
CA THR A 13 20.34 8.98 7.32
C THR A 13 20.52 9.16 5.81
N ALA A 14 20.50 8.07 5.03
CA ALA A 14 20.62 8.16 3.57
C ALA A 14 19.46 8.94 2.92
N ARG A 15 18.25 8.86 3.50
CA ARG A 15 17.07 9.58 3.02
C ARG A 15 17.12 11.09 3.30
N GLN A 16 17.86 11.55 4.32
CA GLN A 16 17.92 12.97 4.69
C GLN A 16 18.50 13.86 3.58
N THR A 17 19.37 13.32 2.73
CA THR A 17 19.97 14.08 1.63
C THR A 17 19.01 14.28 0.46
N ASN A 18 17.87 13.57 0.47
CA ASN A 18 16.87 13.56 -0.60
C ASN A 18 17.50 13.31 -1.99
N ASN A 19 18.63 12.61 -2.03
CA ASN A 19 19.39 12.32 -3.23
C ASN A 19 19.13 10.85 -3.65
N PRO A 20 18.43 10.60 -4.76
CA PRO A 20 18.15 9.24 -5.24
C PRO A 20 19.41 8.39 -5.46
N ASN A 21 20.52 9.01 -5.89
CA ASN A 21 21.76 8.29 -6.15
C ASN A 21 22.36 7.74 -4.86
N GLU A 22 22.38 8.54 -3.80
CA GLU A 22 22.85 8.10 -2.48
C GLU A 22 21.98 6.99 -1.91
N LEU A 23 20.66 7.06 -2.13
CA LEU A 23 19.74 5.99 -1.75
C LEU A 23 20.04 4.70 -2.53
N THR A 24 20.32 4.78 -3.84
CA THR A 24 20.71 3.60 -4.62
C THR A 24 22.03 3.00 -4.13
N CYS A 25 23.04 3.82 -3.83
CA CYS A 25 24.31 3.37 -3.22
C CYS A 25 24.08 2.71 -1.85
N PHE A 26 23.22 3.29 -1.02
CA PHE A 26 22.83 2.69 0.26
C PHE A 26 22.24 1.30 0.05
N PHE A 27 21.24 1.16 -0.83
CA PHE A 27 20.62 -0.13 -1.11
C PHE A 27 21.59 -1.13 -1.71
N LYS A 28 22.55 -0.68 -2.51
CA LYS A 28 23.65 -1.53 -3.01
C LYS A 28 24.52 -2.07 -1.89
N SER A 29 24.83 -1.24 -0.89
CA SER A 29 25.65 -1.64 0.27
C SER A 29 25.01 -2.70 1.17
N ILE A 30 23.71 -2.99 0.97
CA ILE A 30 22.93 -3.95 1.75
C ILE A 30 22.19 -4.96 0.86
N GLU A 31 22.67 -5.20 -0.36
CA GLU A 31 21.93 -5.97 -1.37
C GLU A 31 21.57 -7.40 -0.91
N ASP A 32 22.40 -8.02 -0.07
CA ASP A 32 22.15 -9.35 0.49
C ASP A 32 21.24 -9.35 1.74
N VAL A 33 20.76 -8.18 2.16
CA VAL A 33 19.87 -8.04 3.33
C VAL A 33 18.42 -8.07 2.86
N PRO A 34 17.58 -9.01 3.33
CA PRO A 34 16.15 -9.00 3.05
C PRO A 34 15.51 -7.68 3.49
N LEU A 35 14.81 -7.02 2.57
CA LEU A 35 14.18 -5.74 2.83
C LEU A 35 12.71 -5.94 3.22
N PRO A 36 12.21 -5.23 4.25
CA PRO A 36 10.78 -5.06 4.46
C PRO A 36 10.13 -4.43 3.21
N THR A 37 8.87 -4.79 2.92
CA THR A 37 8.10 -4.29 1.76
C THR A 37 8.23 -2.79 1.56
N ALA A 38 8.06 -2.01 2.63
CA ALA A 38 8.18 -0.55 2.57
C ALA A 38 9.56 -0.06 2.11
N LEU A 39 10.65 -0.70 2.54
CA LEU A 39 12.00 -0.32 2.09
C LEU A 39 12.28 -0.81 0.67
N ALA A 40 11.75 -1.97 0.28
CA ALA A 40 11.85 -2.45 -1.10
C ALA A 40 11.13 -1.51 -2.09
N ILE A 41 9.95 -0.99 -1.72
CA ILE A 41 9.24 0.03 -2.52
C ILE A 41 10.07 1.32 -2.62
N ASN A 42 10.64 1.78 -1.50
CA ASN A 42 11.53 2.95 -1.52
C ASN A 42 12.80 2.72 -2.35
N LYS A 43 13.33 1.49 -2.40
CA LYS A 43 14.43 1.10 -3.31
C LYS A 43 14.01 1.27 -4.75
N ALA A 44 12.86 0.73 -5.15
CA ALA A 44 12.36 0.88 -6.52
C ALA A 44 12.19 2.36 -6.91
N ARG A 45 11.58 3.16 -6.03
CA ARG A 45 11.44 4.61 -6.23
C ARG A 45 12.79 5.33 -6.38
N ALA A 46 13.77 4.98 -5.55
CA ALA A 46 15.11 5.56 -5.66
C ALA A 46 15.76 5.23 -7.01
N ILE A 47 15.58 3.99 -7.50
CA ILE A 47 16.07 3.57 -8.82
C ILE A 47 15.39 4.38 -9.93
N GLN A 48 14.07 4.60 -9.87
CA GLN A 48 13.33 5.39 -10.86
C GLN A 48 13.80 6.84 -10.97
N LEU A 49 14.19 7.43 -9.84
CA LEU A 49 14.58 8.84 -9.74
C LEU A 49 16.10 9.06 -9.88
N SER A 50 16.89 7.99 -9.92
CA SER A 50 18.35 8.02 -9.99
C SER A 50 18.81 8.15 -11.43
N ASP A 51 19.87 8.93 -11.66
CA ASP A 51 20.64 8.96 -12.91
C ASP A 51 21.94 8.14 -12.80
N GLY A 52 22.11 7.41 -11.70
CA GLY A 52 23.25 6.53 -11.43
C GLY A 52 23.18 5.18 -12.14
N ASN A 53 24.23 4.39 -11.98
CA ASN A 53 24.40 3.10 -12.66
C ASN A 53 24.29 1.87 -11.74
N GLU A 54 23.88 2.06 -10.48
CA GLU A 54 23.82 0.96 -9.48
C GLU A 54 22.76 -0.08 -9.82
N TYR A 55 21.67 0.36 -10.47
CA TYR A 55 20.52 -0.44 -10.83
C TYR A 55 19.92 0.04 -12.15
N SER A 56 19.24 -0.84 -12.85
CA SER A 56 18.47 -0.49 -14.05
C SER A 56 17.00 -0.27 -13.72
N LEU A 57 16.27 0.44 -14.60
CA LEU A 57 14.81 0.56 -14.50
C LEU A 57 14.11 -0.80 -14.50
N GLY A 58 14.67 -1.79 -15.21
CA GLY A 58 14.16 -3.17 -15.19
C GLY A 58 14.30 -3.86 -13.82
N ASP A 59 15.27 -3.45 -13.00
CA ASP A 59 15.39 -3.95 -11.62
C ASP A 59 14.30 -3.36 -10.73
N ALA A 60 13.95 -2.08 -10.91
CA ALA A 60 12.84 -1.45 -10.21
C ALA A 60 11.51 -2.12 -10.57
N GLU A 61 11.26 -2.32 -11.86
CA GLU A 61 10.04 -2.96 -12.35
C GLU A 61 9.89 -4.38 -11.79
N ARG A 62 10.95 -5.20 -11.91
CA ARG A 62 10.97 -6.57 -11.39
C ARG A 62 10.71 -6.60 -9.88
N LEU A 63 11.35 -5.69 -9.13
CA LEU A 63 11.17 -5.60 -7.69
C LEU A 63 9.71 -5.30 -7.33
N LEU A 64 9.09 -4.32 -7.98
CA LEU A 64 7.70 -3.93 -7.73
C LEU A 64 6.70 -5.03 -8.11
N ARG A 65 6.91 -5.71 -9.24
CA ARG A 65 6.09 -6.87 -9.62
C ARG A 65 6.19 -8.01 -8.61
N THR A 66 7.41 -8.33 -8.15
CA THR A 66 7.61 -9.34 -7.09
C THR A 66 6.93 -8.94 -5.78
N ILE A 67 6.96 -7.66 -5.40
CA ILE A 67 6.25 -7.17 -4.21
C ILE A 67 4.74 -7.41 -4.38
N ILE A 68 4.17 -7.06 -5.53
CA ILE A 68 2.73 -7.26 -5.82
C ILE A 68 2.35 -8.75 -5.81
N GLU A 69 3.24 -9.64 -6.27
CA GLU A 69 3.00 -11.08 -6.24
C GLU A 69 3.01 -11.66 -4.82
N ILE A 70 3.95 -11.21 -3.97
CA ILE A 70 4.10 -11.70 -2.59
C ILE A 70 3.07 -11.07 -1.65
N ASP A 71 2.84 -9.77 -1.82
CA ASP A 71 1.90 -8.97 -1.04
C ASP A 71 0.98 -8.18 -1.98
N PRO A 72 -0.09 -8.82 -2.48
CA PRO A 72 -1.07 -8.16 -3.34
C PRO A 72 -1.79 -6.99 -2.67
N ALA A 73 -1.73 -6.87 -1.33
CA ALA A 73 -2.32 -5.78 -0.57
C ALA A 73 -1.39 -4.56 -0.46
N ALA A 74 -0.14 -4.64 -0.96
CA ALA A 74 0.79 -3.52 -0.97
C ALA A 74 0.41 -2.46 -2.04
N VAL A 75 -0.66 -1.70 -1.79
CA VAL A 75 -1.14 -0.60 -2.66
C VAL A 75 -0.02 0.35 -3.11
N PRO A 76 0.95 0.76 -2.25
CA PRO A 76 2.03 1.62 -2.71
C PRO A 76 2.92 1.01 -3.81
N ALA A 77 3.01 -0.32 -3.90
CA ALA A 77 3.76 -0.96 -4.99
C ALA A 77 3.07 -0.81 -6.35
N TYR A 78 1.73 -0.87 -6.39
CA TYR A 78 0.96 -0.58 -7.61
C TYR A 78 1.15 0.88 -8.04
N ILE A 79 1.17 1.82 -7.09
CA ILE A 79 1.39 3.23 -7.37
C ILE A 79 2.76 3.44 -8.01
N GLU A 80 3.83 2.97 -7.37
CA GLU A 80 5.20 3.16 -7.88
C GLU A 80 5.43 2.42 -9.21
N LEU A 81 4.82 1.24 -9.42
CA LEU A 81 4.88 0.52 -10.70
C LEU A 81 4.12 1.24 -11.81
N GLY A 82 2.91 1.72 -11.54
CA GLY A 82 2.17 2.51 -12.52
C GLY A 82 2.92 3.80 -12.89
N CYS A 83 3.52 4.47 -11.92
CA CYS A 83 4.38 5.63 -12.17
C CYS A 83 5.63 5.28 -12.99
N LEU A 84 6.25 4.13 -12.77
CA LEU A 84 7.38 3.65 -13.58
C LEU A 84 6.97 3.45 -15.04
N LEU A 85 5.88 2.70 -15.24
CA LEU A 85 5.37 2.34 -16.55
C LEU A 85 4.94 3.60 -17.33
N ASP A 86 4.19 4.51 -16.71
CA ASP A 86 3.68 5.70 -17.39
C ASP A 86 4.77 6.76 -17.61
N ALA A 87 5.39 7.23 -16.52
CA ALA A 87 6.21 8.44 -16.59
C ALA A 87 7.65 8.18 -17.07
N VAL A 88 8.14 6.95 -16.97
CA VAL A 88 9.55 6.62 -17.27
C VAL A 88 9.67 5.71 -18.49
N LEU A 89 8.77 4.72 -18.65
CA LEU A 89 8.83 3.74 -19.73
C LEU A 89 7.87 4.03 -20.90
N ASP A 90 7.00 5.05 -20.79
CA ASP A 90 5.99 5.42 -21.80
C ASP A 90 5.03 4.27 -22.16
N GLN A 91 4.71 3.44 -21.17
CA GLN A 91 3.82 2.28 -21.26
C GLN A 91 2.46 2.56 -20.60
N SER A 92 1.84 3.70 -20.92
CA SER A 92 0.62 4.18 -20.24
C SER A 92 -0.54 3.18 -20.21
N LYS A 93 -0.69 2.33 -21.24
CA LYS A 93 -1.76 1.30 -21.24
C LYS A 93 -1.59 0.30 -20.11
N GLU A 94 -0.37 -0.20 -19.93
CA GLU A 94 -0.09 -1.14 -18.84
C GLU A 94 -0.13 -0.44 -17.48
N ALA A 95 0.31 0.82 -17.42
CA ALA A 95 0.21 1.62 -16.21
C ALA A 95 -1.25 1.75 -15.73
N ILE A 96 -2.20 1.98 -16.65
CA ILE A 96 -3.64 2.03 -16.33
C ILE A 96 -4.09 0.71 -15.72
N ASP A 97 -3.77 -0.43 -16.34
CA ASP A 97 -4.13 -1.75 -15.81
C ASP A 97 -3.55 -2.00 -14.41
N VAL A 98 -2.31 -1.53 -14.16
CA VAL A 98 -1.67 -1.61 -12.84
C VAL A 98 -2.37 -0.71 -11.82
N PHE A 99 -2.72 0.52 -12.19
CA PHE A 99 -3.45 1.43 -11.31
C PHE A 99 -4.84 0.91 -10.97
N ASP A 100 -5.58 0.36 -11.96
CA ASP A 100 -6.90 -0.22 -11.74
C ASP A 100 -6.84 -1.37 -10.73
N ARG A 101 -5.87 -2.28 -10.88
CA ARG A 101 -5.61 -3.33 -9.89
C ARG A 101 -5.26 -2.77 -8.52
N GLY A 102 -4.48 -1.69 -8.45
CA GLY A 102 -4.15 -1.02 -7.20
C GLY A 102 -5.37 -0.41 -6.51
N ILE A 103 -6.29 0.19 -7.29
CA ILE A 103 -7.56 0.75 -6.82
C ILE A 103 -8.44 -0.35 -6.23
N GLU A 104 -8.55 -1.50 -6.90
CA GLU A 104 -9.33 -2.64 -6.39
C GLU A 104 -8.83 -3.10 -5.00
N GLN A 105 -7.52 -3.14 -4.80
CA GLN A 105 -6.93 -3.53 -3.51
C GLN A 105 -7.16 -2.46 -2.43
N ALA A 106 -7.02 -1.19 -2.79
CA ALA A 106 -7.29 -0.08 -1.88
C ALA A 106 -8.77 -0.06 -1.45
N GLN A 107 -9.70 -0.33 -2.37
CA GLN A 107 -11.12 -0.45 -2.06
C GLN A 107 -11.39 -1.58 -1.08
N LYS A 108 -10.82 -2.78 -1.29
CA LYS A 108 -10.95 -3.91 -0.33
C LYS A 108 -10.47 -3.54 1.08
N GLN A 109 -9.34 -2.85 1.19
CA GLN A 109 -8.83 -2.37 2.48
C GLN A 109 -9.76 -1.35 3.13
N LEU A 110 -10.30 -0.42 2.33
CA LEU A 110 -11.26 0.57 2.81
C LEU A 110 -12.55 -0.09 3.29
N HIS A 111 -13.03 -1.12 2.59
CA HIS A 111 -14.19 -1.91 3.01
C HIS A 111 -13.91 -2.54 4.38
N GLU A 112 -12.80 -3.25 4.54
CA GLU A 112 -12.45 -3.89 5.81
C GLU A 112 -12.37 -2.89 6.98
N LEU A 113 -11.73 -1.74 6.76
CA LEU A 113 -11.63 -0.69 7.78
C LEU A 113 -12.99 -0.12 8.19
N ASN A 114 -13.88 0.12 7.23
CA ASN A 114 -15.22 0.62 7.53
C ASN A 114 -16.10 -0.42 8.23
N PHE A 115 -15.93 -1.70 7.91
CA PHE A 115 -16.58 -2.79 8.63
C PHE A 115 -16.16 -2.81 10.11
N GLU A 116 -14.86 -2.79 10.40
CA GLU A 116 -14.36 -2.80 11.78
C GLU A 116 -14.68 -1.51 12.53
N LYS A 117 -14.68 -0.36 11.85
CA LYS A 117 -15.15 0.91 12.42
C LYS A 117 -16.61 0.83 12.85
N ALA A 118 -17.50 0.30 11.99
CA ALA A 118 -18.92 0.14 12.31
C ALA A 118 -19.13 -0.80 13.50
N LYS A 119 -18.37 -1.91 13.59
CA LYS A 119 -18.37 -2.80 14.77
C LYS A 119 -17.94 -2.07 16.04
N ALA A 120 -16.88 -1.27 15.97
CA ALA A 120 -16.42 -0.48 17.11
C ALA A 120 -17.48 0.53 17.58
N GLN A 121 -18.16 1.21 16.65
CA GLN A 121 -19.27 2.13 16.94
C GLN A 121 -20.45 1.39 17.58
N MET A 122 -20.84 0.23 17.05
CA MET A 122 -21.88 -0.61 17.64
C MET A 122 -21.53 -1.04 19.08
N GLY A 123 -20.28 -1.42 19.33
CA GLY A 123 -19.80 -1.76 20.68
C GLY A 123 -19.87 -0.58 21.67
N ARG A 124 -19.79 0.65 21.16
CA ARG A 124 -19.94 1.90 21.93
C ARG A 124 -21.38 2.40 21.99
N LYS A 125 -22.35 1.67 21.41
CA LYS A 125 -23.76 2.06 21.24
C LYS A 125 -23.97 3.32 20.40
N GLU A 126 -23.00 3.66 19.55
CA GLU A 126 -23.07 4.78 18.60
C GLU A 126 -23.78 4.30 17.31
N TYR A 127 -25.04 3.87 17.42
CA TYR A 127 -25.72 3.14 16.34
C TYR A 127 -26.03 4.00 15.10
N SER A 128 -26.35 5.28 15.28
CA SER A 128 -26.52 6.23 14.16
C SER A 128 -25.28 6.30 13.28
N ASP A 129 -24.12 6.40 13.92
CA ASP A 129 -22.84 6.60 13.24
C ASP A 129 -22.35 5.31 12.59
N ALA A 130 -22.68 4.16 13.19
CA ALA A 130 -22.48 2.85 12.60
C ALA A 130 -23.30 2.70 11.31
N LEU A 131 -24.59 3.06 11.32
CA LEU A 131 -25.43 3.00 10.12
C LEU A 131 -24.93 3.92 9.01
N GLN A 132 -24.50 5.14 9.35
CA GLN A 132 -23.91 6.07 8.38
C GLN A 132 -22.64 5.48 7.74
N THR A 133 -21.79 4.82 8.53
CA THR A 133 -20.57 4.17 8.02
C THR A 133 -20.91 3.01 7.08
N LEU A 134 -22.00 2.28 7.32
CA LEU A 134 -22.43 1.15 6.51
C LEU A 134 -23.23 1.55 5.25
N GLU A 135 -23.73 2.77 5.17
CA GLU A 135 -24.60 3.24 4.08
C GLU A 135 -23.92 3.16 2.70
N GLN A 136 -22.61 3.45 2.66
CA GLN A 136 -21.81 3.42 1.43
C GLN A 136 -21.59 2.00 0.88
N TYR A 137 -21.88 0.98 1.69
CA TYR A 137 -21.66 -0.44 1.37
C TYR A 137 -22.98 -1.21 1.26
N ARG A 138 -24.08 -0.48 0.97
CA ARG A 138 -25.44 -1.03 0.94
C ARG A 138 -25.62 -2.16 -0.09
N SER A 139 -24.83 -2.15 -1.16
CA SER A 139 -24.82 -3.16 -2.22
C SER A 139 -23.74 -4.24 -2.06
N ASP A 140 -22.97 -4.19 -0.97
CA ASP A 140 -21.77 -5.00 -0.77
C ASP A 140 -22.02 -6.26 0.09
N GLU A 141 -21.00 -7.13 0.18
CA GLU A 141 -20.98 -8.45 0.85
C GLU A 141 -21.98 -8.66 2.01
N GLY A 142 -22.56 -9.86 2.09
CA GLY A 142 -23.59 -10.22 3.08
C GLY A 142 -23.24 -9.94 4.56
N ARG A 143 -21.95 -9.85 4.92
CA ARG A 143 -21.51 -9.43 6.27
C ARG A 143 -21.86 -7.98 6.60
N PHE A 144 -21.77 -7.06 5.65
CA PHE A 144 -22.16 -5.66 5.84
C PHE A 144 -23.67 -5.53 6.04
N GLN A 145 -24.44 -6.30 5.28
CA GLN A 145 -25.89 -6.36 5.45
C GLN A 145 -26.28 -6.91 6.83
N GLN A 146 -25.66 -8.02 7.26
CA GLN A 146 -25.92 -8.61 8.58
C GLN A 146 -25.61 -7.64 9.71
N LEU A 147 -24.45 -6.99 9.68
CA LEU A 147 -24.07 -6.01 10.70
C LEU A 147 -25.03 -4.82 10.71
N ARG A 148 -25.48 -4.36 9.54
CA ARG A 148 -26.46 -3.27 9.45
C ARG A 148 -27.79 -3.66 10.10
N GLU A 149 -28.32 -4.85 9.78
CA GLU A 149 -29.56 -5.36 10.35
C GLU A 149 -29.47 -5.46 11.88
N GLU A 150 -28.34 -5.93 12.42
CA GLU A 150 -28.08 -5.97 13.87
C GLU A 150 -28.07 -4.57 14.49
N VAL A 151 -27.37 -3.61 13.87
CA VAL A 151 -27.33 -2.22 14.35
C VAL A 151 -28.72 -1.59 14.33
N GLU A 152 -29.51 -1.81 13.28
CA GLU A 152 -30.88 -1.32 13.18
C GLU A 152 -31.79 -1.91 14.27
N GLU A 153 -31.64 -3.19 14.59
CA GLU A 153 -32.40 -3.84 15.67
C GLU A 153 -32.06 -3.22 17.03
N ARG A 154 -30.78 -3.00 17.31
CA ARG A 154 -30.34 -2.38 18.57
C ARG A 154 -30.80 -0.94 18.70
N LEU A 155 -30.74 -0.16 17.62
CA LEU A 155 -31.24 1.22 17.61
C LEU A 155 -32.75 1.30 17.85
N ARG A 156 -33.53 0.35 17.33
CA ARG A 156 -34.98 0.26 17.60
C ARG A 156 -35.31 -0.13 19.05
N SER A 157 -34.33 -0.68 19.77
CA SER A 157 -34.48 -1.17 21.14
C SER A 157 -34.01 -0.16 22.21
N GLU A 158 -33.51 1.01 21.80
CA GLU A 158 -33.20 2.16 22.67
C GLU A 158 -34.43 3.04 22.91
#